data_AF-H6QP63-F1
#
_entry.id   AF-H6QP63-F1
#
_cell.length_a   1.000
_cell.length_b   1.000
_cell.length_c   1.000
_cell.angle_alpha   90.00
_cell.angle_beta   90.00
_cell.angle_gamma   90.00
#
_symmetry.space_group_name_H-M   'P 1'
#
loop_
_entity.id
_entity.type
_entity.pdbx_description
1 polymer ?
#
loop_
_entity_poly.entity_id
_entity_poly.type
_entity_poly.pdbx_seq_one_letter_code
_entity_poly.pdbx_strand_id
1 'polypeptide(L)'
;MNHWSNNPQRFRVGVEILIFTLLTIGLTTENPIELVARNEATPTGPKPAMGWSSDWALGCEIITDDEMYWEGEQMARRGLVEAGYTTLIFECAWEIGYEDDWSPKLSKAAFPNGIHSFIQWIKPLGINVGLGTWGGLVVIEFFKCVFAC
;
A
#
# COMPACT_ATOMS: atom_id res chain seq x y z
N MET A 1 70.02 0.48 48.41
CA MET A 1 69.50 1.81 48.78
C MET A 1 69.33 2.55 47.46
N ASN A 2 68.14 2.71 46.87
CA ASN A 2 66.98 3.37 47.43
C ASN A 2 65.65 2.84 46.88
N HIS A 3 64.65 3.03 47.71
CA HIS A 3 63.29 2.50 47.73
C HIS A 3 62.34 3.40 46.89
N TRP A 4 61.09 2.95 46.73
CA TRP A 4 59.88 3.67 46.24
C TRP A 4 59.66 3.64 44.71
N SER A 5 58.49 3.28 44.17
CA SER A 5 57.16 3.12 44.76
C SER A 5 56.30 2.25 43.83
N ASN A 6 55.82 1.10 44.34
CA ASN A 6 54.67 0.40 43.79
C ASN A 6 53.45 1.34 43.90
N ASN A 7 52.99 1.88 42.78
CA ASN A 7 51.78 2.71 42.74
C ASN A 7 50.56 1.83 42.42
N PRO A 8 49.77 1.39 43.42
CA PRO A 8 48.60 0.53 43.21
C PRO A 8 47.47 1.21 42.42
N GLN A 9 47.54 2.53 42.18
CA GLN A 9 46.53 3.23 41.38
C GLN A 9 46.66 2.95 39.88
N ARG A 10 47.87 2.72 39.35
CA ARG A 10 48.06 2.45 37.91
C ARG A 10 47.49 1.11 37.47
N PHE A 11 47.48 0.12 38.36
CA PHE A 11 46.93 -1.21 38.10
C PHE A 11 45.39 -1.22 38.16
N ARG A 12 44.77 -0.39 39.02
CA ARG A 12 43.30 -0.27 39.09
C ARG A 12 42.69 0.34 37.83
N VAL A 13 43.32 1.39 37.28
CA VAL A 13 42.82 2.04 36.05
C VAL A 13 42.91 1.13 34.82
N GLY A 14 43.94 0.27 34.73
CA GLY A 14 44.08 -0.67 33.61
C GLY A 14 43.04 -1.80 33.61
N VAL A 15 42.63 -2.29 34.79
CA VAL A 15 41.62 -3.35 34.93
C VAL A 15 40.21 -2.81 34.67
N GLU A 16 39.90 -1.59 35.10
CA GLU A 16 38.58 -1.00 34.84
C GLU A 16 38.37 -0.68 33.36
N ILE A 17 39.38 -0.15 32.66
CA ILE A 17 39.28 0.10 31.22
C ILE A 17 39.05 -1.21 30.45
N LEU A 18 39.69 -2.31 30.85
CA LEU A 18 39.49 -3.62 30.22
C LEU A 18 38.07 -4.17 30.44
N ILE A 19 37.52 -4.02 31.65
CA ILE A 19 36.14 -4.43 31.98
C ILE A 19 35.12 -3.58 31.22
N PHE A 20 35.33 -2.26 31.09
CA PHE A 20 34.44 -1.40 30.30
C PHE A 20 34.49 -1.74 28.80
N THR A 21 35.65 -2.09 28.25
CA THR A 21 35.74 -2.50 26.83
C THR A 21 35.14 -3.89 26.56
N LEU A 22 35.18 -4.81 27.53
CA LEU A 22 34.59 -6.14 27.37
C LEU A 22 33.06 -6.12 27.56
N LEU A 23 32.53 -5.21 28.38
CA LEU A 23 31.08 -5.02 28.55
C LEU A 23 30.40 -4.37 27.34
N THR A 24 31.12 -3.59 26.53
CA THR A 24 30.58 -3.00 25.28
C THR A 24 30.56 -3.96 24.10
N ILE A 25 31.31 -5.07 24.13
CA ILE A 25 31.30 -6.08 23.06
C ILE A 25 30.24 -7.17 23.35
N GLY A 26 29.73 -7.26 24.58
CA GLY A 26 28.82 -8.31 25.04
C GLY A 26 27.31 -8.06 24.88
N LEU A 27 26.87 -6.94 24.34
CA LEU A 27 25.46 -6.62 24.12
C LEU A 27 25.25 -6.15 22.68
N THR A 28 24.40 -6.86 21.93
CA THR A 28 24.03 -6.70 20.51
C THR A 28 24.73 -7.62 19.50
N THR A 29 24.86 -8.91 19.80
CA THR A 29 24.63 -9.92 18.74
C THR A 29 23.13 -10.26 18.64
N GLU A 30 22.28 -9.24 18.69
CA GLU A 30 20.94 -9.35 18.13
C GLU A 30 21.13 -9.06 16.65
N ASN A 31 21.46 -10.11 15.90
CA ASN A 31 21.46 -10.05 14.45
C ASN A 31 20.11 -9.42 14.03
N PRO A 32 20.09 -8.34 13.22
CA PRO A 32 18.82 -7.72 12.79
C PRO A 32 17.88 -8.71 12.08
N ILE A 33 18.39 -9.86 11.63
CA ILE A 33 17.59 -10.97 11.09
C ILE A 33 16.67 -11.59 12.15
N GLU A 34 17.07 -11.69 13.42
CA GLU A 34 16.21 -12.24 14.49
C GLU A 34 15.16 -11.23 15.00
N LEU A 35 15.45 -9.92 15.00
CA LEU A 35 14.43 -8.90 15.31
C LEU A 35 13.35 -8.79 14.22
N VAL A 36 13.70 -9.07 12.97
CA VAL A 36 12.77 -9.09 11.82
C VAL A 36 12.06 -10.44 11.69
N ALA A 37 12.57 -11.51 12.33
CA ALA A 37 11.85 -12.75 12.56
C ALA A 37 10.73 -12.56 13.62
N ARG A 38 9.94 -11.50 13.50
CA ARG A 38 8.54 -11.54 13.94
C ARG A 38 7.97 -12.77 13.30
N ASN A 39 7.61 -13.79 14.10
CA ASN A 39 6.85 -14.96 13.67
C ASN A 39 5.92 -14.53 12.53
N GLU A 40 6.27 -14.86 11.28
CA GLU A 40 5.38 -14.60 10.16
C GLU A 40 4.22 -15.54 10.42
N ALA A 41 3.21 -15.03 11.11
CA ALA A 41 1.91 -15.66 11.14
C ALA A 41 1.53 -15.73 9.67
N THR A 42 1.56 -16.94 9.11
CA THR A 42 1.05 -17.18 7.76
C THR A 42 -0.29 -16.47 7.69
N PRO A 43 -0.46 -15.46 6.81
CA PRO A 43 -1.68 -14.67 6.80
C PRO A 43 -2.87 -15.62 6.62
N THR A 44 -3.61 -15.87 7.70
CA THR A 44 -4.79 -16.73 7.69
C THR A 44 -5.97 -15.85 7.33
N GLY A 45 -6.11 -15.60 6.03
CA GLY A 45 -7.20 -14.80 5.48
C GLY A 45 -7.02 -14.57 3.97
N PRO A 46 -8.09 -14.13 3.28
CA PRO A 46 -7.96 -13.67 1.91
C PRO A 46 -6.93 -12.54 1.85
N LYS A 47 -6.06 -12.58 0.82
CA LYS A 47 -5.14 -11.48 0.57
C LYS A 47 -5.95 -10.19 0.33
N PRO A 48 -5.52 -9.04 0.86
CA PRO A 48 -6.16 -7.78 0.53
C PRO A 48 -6.24 -7.58 -0.98
N ALA A 49 -7.32 -6.97 -1.46
CA ALA A 49 -7.39 -6.53 -2.84
C ALA A 49 -6.28 -5.48 -3.08
N MET A 50 -5.50 -5.66 -4.14
CA MET A 50 -4.44 -4.74 -4.53
C MET A 50 -4.78 -4.14 -5.88
N GLY A 51 -4.61 -2.84 -6.02
CA GLY A 51 -5.03 -2.12 -7.20
C GLY A 51 -4.60 -0.66 -7.23
N TRP A 52 -5.23 0.08 -8.13
CA TRP A 52 -5.02 1.49 -8.35
C TRP A 52 -6.38 2.22 -8.34
N SER A 53 -6.42 3.43 -7.81
CA SER A 53 -7.63 4.23 -7.62
C SER A 53 -7.44 5.62 -8.22
N SER A 54 -8.48 6.12 -8.90
CA SER A 54 -8.43 7.40 -9.60
C SER A 54 -8.44 8.63 -8.68
N ASP A 55 -8.89 8.50 -7.43
CA ASP A 55 -9.15 9.61 -6.49
C ASP A 55 -8.00 10.61 -6.38
N TRP A 56 -6.80 10.11 -6.07
CA TRP A 56 -5.63 10.96 -5.84
C TRP A 56 -4.85 11.30 -7.11
N ALA A 57 -4.96 10.46 -8.14
CA ALA A 57 -4.17 10.60 -9.36
C ALA A 57 -4.82 11.53 -10.38
N LEU A 58 -6.15 11.47 -10.49
CA LEU A 58 -6.95 12.18 -11.49
C LEU A 58 -8.00 13.11 -10.86
N GLY A 59 -8.19 13.06 -9.54
CA GLY A 59 -9.19 13.86 -8.84
C GLY A 59 -10.61 13.32 -9.02
N CYS A 60 -11.59 14.16 -8.71
CA CYS A 60 -13.03 13.86 -8.84
C CYS A 60 -13.68 14.58 -10.03
N GLU A 61 -12.92 14.81 -11.08
CA GLU A 61 -13.43 15.28 -12.37
C GLU A 61 -14.04 14.11 -13.16
N ILE A 62 -14.79 14.40 -14.23
CA ILE A 62 -15.28 13.34 -15.12
C ILE A 62 -14.08 12.75 -15.85
N ILE A 63 -13.73 11.51 -15.50
CA ILE A 63 -12.65 10.74 -16.12
C ILE A 63 -13.26 9.81 -17.17
N THR A 64 -12.63 9.73 -18.34
CA THR A 64 -13.05 8.88 -19.47
C THR A 64 -12.56 7.43 -19.33
N ASP A 65 -13.22 6.50 -20.02
CA ASP A 65 -12.79 5.11 -20.10
C ASP A 65 -11.45 4.95 -20.82
N ASP A 66 -11.12 5.80 -21.80
CA ASP A 66 -9.80 5.85 -22.44
C ASP A 66 -8.68 6.21 -21.45
N GLU A 67 -8.87 7.23 -20.61
CA GLU A 67 -7.88 7.61 -19.58
C GLU A 67 -7.67 6.49 -18.56
N MET A 68 -8.75 5.83 -18.16
CA MET A 68 -8.65 4.71 -17.22
C MET A 68 -8.04 3.47 -17.86
N TYR A 69 -8.30 3.22 -19.14
CA TYR A 69 -7.60 2.17 -19.89
C TYR A 69 -6.10 2.43 -19.93
N TRP A 70 -5.70 3.68 -20.17
CA TRP A 70 -4.29 4.07 -20.16
C TRP A 70 -3.62 3.76 -18.82
N GLU A 71 -4.26 4.08 -17.69
CA GLU A 71 -3.72 3.73 -16.36
C GLU A 71 -3.62 2.21 -16.15
N GLY A 72 -4.63 1.45 -16.58
CA GLY A 72 -4.57 0.00 -16.58
C GLY A 72 -3.41 -0.55 -17.43
N GLU A 73 -3.16 0.06 -18.59
CA GLU A 73 -2.02 -0.28 -19.43
C GLU A 73 -0.68 0.01 -18.73
N GLN A 74 -0.58 1.15 -18.02
CA GLN A 74 0.60 1.47 -17.21
C GLN A 74 0.82 0.45 -16.09
N MET A 75 -0.25 0.00 -15.43
CA MET A 75 -0.16 -1.06 -14.41
C MET A 75 0.42 -2.35 -15.00
N ALA A 76 -0.07 -2.79 -16.16
CA ALA A 76 0.41 -3.99 -16.82
C ALA A 76 1.88 -3.82 -17.29
N ARG A 77 2.19 -2.73 -18.00
CA ARG A 77 3.53 -2.47 -18.57
C ARG A 77 4.63 -2.35 -17.50
N ARG A 78 4.28 -1.89 -16.30
CA ARG A 78 5.23 -1.70 -15.18
C ARG A 78 5.33 -2.91 -14.27
N GLY A 79 4.67 -4.02 -14.60
CA GLY A 79 4.68 -5.25 -13.81
C GLY A 79 3.84 -5.20 -12.54
N LEU A 80 2.97 -4.19 -12.36
CA LEU A 80 2.10 -4.10 -11.19
C LEU A 80 1.04 -5.21 -11.21
N VAL A 81 0.50 -5.54 -12.38
CA VAL A 81 -0.44 -6.67 -12.53
C VAL A 81 0.25 -7.99 -12.16
N GLU A 82 1.48 -8.22 -12.61
CA GLU A 82 2.27 -9.41 -12.27
C GLU A 82 2.59 -9.46 -10.76
N ALA A 83 2.82 -8.30 -10.14
CA ALA A 83 2.97 -8.16 -8.69
C ALA A 83 1.65 -8.33 -7.90
N GLY A 84 0.51 -8.50 -8.57
CA GLY A 84 -0.79 -8.78 -7.98
C GLY A 84 -1.72 -7.57 -7.81
N TYR A 85 -1.35 -6.39 -8.30
CA TYR A 85 -2.24 -5.22 -8.36
C TYR A 85 -3.19 -5.37 -9.55
N THR A 86 -4.33 -6.03 -9.33
CA THR A 86 -5.25 -6.48 -10.39
C THR A 86 -6.60 -5.77 -10.35
N THR A 87 -6.74 -4.65 -9.63
CA THR A 87 -7.99 -3.87 -9.59
C THR A 87 -7.73 -2.43 -10.02
N LEU A 88 -8.56 -1.90 -10.92
CA LEU A 88 -8.58 -0.48 -11.31
C LEU A 88 -9.92 0.13 -10.86
N ILE A 89 -9.87 1.17 -10.03
CA ILE A 89 -11.04 1.73 -9.34
C ILE A 89 -11.38 3.12 -9.89
N PHE A 90 -12.61 3.29 -10.40
CA PHE A 90 -13.21 4.60 -10.66
C PHE A 90 -13.84 5.12 -9.38
N GLU A 91 -13.31 6.19 -8.79
CA GLU A 91 -13.81 6.70 -7.51
C GLU A 91 -14.95 7.72 -7.63
N CYS A 92 -14.86 8.59 -8.63
CA CYS A 92 -15.72 9.77 -8.74
C CYS A 92 -16.26 9.90 -10.16
N ALA A 93 -17.40 10.59 -10.26
CA ALA A 93 -17.99 11.06 -11.53
C ALA A 93 -18.36 9.98 -12.57
N TRP A 94 -18.27 8.70 -12.21
CA TRP A 94 -18.79 7.59 -13.01
C TRP A 94 -20.32 7.46 -12.91
N GLU A 95 -20.89 7.87 -11.77
CA GLU A 95 -22.34 8.02 -11.54
C GLU A 95 -22.72 9.52 -11.52
N ILE A 96 -23.80 9.89 -12.20
CA ILE A 96 -24.28 11.28 -12.31
C ILE A 96 -25.66 11.48 -11.68
N GLY A 97 -26.17 10.48 -10.98
CA GLY A 97 -27.49 10.47 -10.35
C GLY A 97 -28.05 9.05 -10.30
N TYR A 98 -29.37 8.96 -10.26
CA TYR A 98 -30.11 7.69 -10.20
C TYR A 98 -31.16 7.64 -11.31
N GLU A 99 -31.44 6.44 -11.79
CA GLU A 99 -32.60 6.16 -12.65
C GLU A 99 -33.88 6.04 -11.80
N ASP A 100 -35.04 5.93 -12.44
CA ASP A 100 -36.35 5.85 -11.75
C ASP A 100 -36.48 4.62 -10.82
N ASP A 101 -35.70 3.57 -11.08
CA ASP A 101 -35.63 2.36 -10.26
C ASP A 101 -34.59 2.44 -9.13
N TRP A 102 -34.01 3.62 -8.90
CA TRP A 102 -32.94 3.89 -7.93
C TRP A 102 -31.59 3.25 -8.24
N SER A 103 -31.40 2.67 -9.42
CA SER A 103 -30.08 2.24 -9.87
C SER A 103 -29.19 3.45 -10.22
N PRO A 104 -27.85 3.36 -10.09
CA PRO A 104 -26.95 4.44 -10.47
C PRO A 104 -27.04 4.76 -11.96
N LYS A 105 -27.21 6.03 -12.28
CA LYS A 105 -27.18 6.54 -13.65
C LYS A 105 -25.73 6.75 -14.08
N LEU A 106 -25.27 5.92 -15.03
CA LEU A 106 -23.91 5.98 -15.54
C LEU A 106 -23.65 7.25 -16.36
N SER A 107 -22.50 7.88 -16.10
CA SER A 107 -21.98 8.98 -16.92
C SER A 107 -21.61 8.48 -18.31
N LYS A 108 -22.26 9.00 -19.36
CA LYS A 108 -21.84 8.73 -20.75
C LYS A 108 -20.48 9.32 -21.11
N ALA A 109 -20.01 10.28 -20.33
CA ALA A 109 -18.67 10.83 -20.52
C ALA A 109 -17.61 9.90 -19.92
N ALA A 110 -17.91 9.22 -18.81
CA ALA A 110 -17.03 8.20 -18.26
C ALA A 110 -17.10 6.87 -19.02
N PHE A 111 -18.31 6.47 -19.45
CA PHE A 111 -18.54 5.23 -20.18
C PHE A 111 -19.38 5.47 -21.44
N PRO A 112 -18.81 5.99 -22.55
CA PRO A 112 -19.52 6.24 -23.80
C PRO A 112 -20.23 5.01 -24.36
N ASN A 113 -19.62 3.83 -24.19
CA ASN A 113 -20.14 2.53 -24.63
C ASN A 113 -20.70 1.68 -23.48
N GLY A 114 -20.82 2.25 -22.28
CA GLY A 114 -21.24 1.56 -21.07
C GLY A 114 -20.13 0.74 -20.40
N ILE A 115 -20.26 0.55 -19.08
CA ILE A 115 -19.23 -0.09 -18.25
C ILE A 115 -18.92 -1.53 -18.67
N HIS A 116 -19.89 -2.28 -19.19
CA HIS A 116 -19.66 -3.65 -19.64
C HIS A 116 -18.70 -3.71 -20.84
N SER A 117 -18.78 -2.74 -21.76
CA SER A 117 -17.84 -2.63 -22.88
C SER A 117 -16.42 -2.37 -22.36
N PHE A 118 -16.29 -1.48 -21.38
CA PHE A 118 -14.99 -1.18 -20.77
C PHE A 118 -14.39 -2.40 -20.05
N ILE A 119 -15.21 -3.14 -19.27
CA ILE A 119 -14.77 -4.38 -18.61
C ILE A 119 -14.22 -5.39 -19.62
N GLN A 120 -14.91 -5.59 -20.75
CA GLN A 120 -14.44 -6.49 -21.81
C GLN A 120 -13.12 -6.00 -22.42
N TRP A 121 -12.98 -4.68 -22.60
CA TRP A 121 -11.80 -4.08 -23.19
C TRP A 121 -10.55 -4.19 -22.30
N ILE A 122 -10.69 -3.99 -20.99
CA ILE A 122 -9.56 -4.02 -20.05
C ILE A 122 -9.18 -5.44 -19.59
N LYS A 123 -10.11 -6.40 -19.64
CA LYS A 123 -9.92 -7.79 -19.18
C LYS A 123 -8.65 -8.48 -19.71
N PRO A 124 -8.21 -8.32 -20.97
CA PRO A 124 -6.96 -8.92 -21.47
C PRO A 124 -5.70 -8.46 -20.71
N LEU A 125 -5.74 -7.32 -20.01
CA LEU A 125 -4.64 -6.84 -19.17
C LEU A 125 -4.55 -7.56 -17.82
N GLY A 126 -5.50 -8.46 -17.49
CA GLY A 126 -5.55 -9.12 -16.19
C GLY A 126 -6.09 -8.23 -15.06
N ILE A 127 -6.85 -7.19 -15.41
CA ILE A 127 -7.38 -6.18 -14.49
C ILE A 127 -8.89 -6.37 -14.32
N ASN A 128 -9.33 -6.31 -13.07
CA ASN A 128 -10.73 -6.21 -12.65
C ASN A 128 -11.11 -4.73 -12.47
N VAL A 129 -12.37 -4.40 -12.73
CA VAL A 129 -12.87 -3.03 -12.61
C VAL A 129 -13.61 -2.87 -11.28
N GLY A 130 -13.26 -1.82 -10.55
CA GLY A 130 -13.96 -1.41 -9.34
C GLY A 130 -14.64 -0.06 -9.48
N LEU A 131 -15.72 0.13 -8.74
CA LEU A 131 -16.43 1.41 -8.62
C LEU A 131 -16.47 1.82 -7.14
N GLY A 132 -16.01 3.04 -6.87
CA GLY A 132 -16.15 3.69 -5.58
C GLY A 132 -17.49 4.43 -5.51
N THR A 133 -18.25 4.25 -4.44
CA THR A 133 -19.43 5.10 -4.15
C THR A 133 -19.45 5.49 -2.68
N TRP A 134 -20.42 6.32 -2.31
CA TRP A 134 -20.61 6.81 -0.96
C TRP A 134 -21.76 6.07 -0.28
N GLY A 135 -21.50 5.51 0.90
CA GLY A 135 -22.50 4.81 1.72
C GLY A 135 -23.46 5.75 2.48
N GLY A 136 -23.56 7.02 2.08
CA GLY A 136 -24.34 8.07 2.74
C GLY A 136 -25.33 8.75 1.81
N LEU A 137 -26.22 9.59 2.36
CA LEU A 137 -27.30 10.28 1.63
C LEU A 137 -26.81 11.26 0.56
N VAL A 138 -25.57 11.72 0.65
CA VAL A 138 -24.95 12.67 -0.28
C VAL A 138 -23.49 12.24 -0.45
N VAL A 139 -22.95 12.46 -1.65
CA VAL A 139 -21.56 12.14 -2.10
C VAL A 139 -20.47 12.84 -1.25
N ILE A 140 -20.84 13.53 -0.17
CA ILE A 140 -19.93 14.27 0.70
C ILE A 140 -20.02 13.68 2.10
N GLU A 141 -18.91 13.04 2.47
CA GLU A 141 -18.42 12.70 3.82
C GLU A 141 -18.78 11.33 4.46
N PHE A 142 -17.70 10.57 4.68
CA PHE A 142 -17.40 9.57 5.71
C PHE A 142 -17.53 8.05 5.47
N PHE A 143 -18.10 7.52 4.38
CA PHE A 143 -17.95 6.08 4.08
C PHE A 143 -17.81 5.82 2.58
N LYS A 144 -16.60 5.41 2.16
CA LYS A 144 -16.32 4.94 0.80
C LYS A 144 -16.55 3.43 0.71
N CYS A 145 -17.45 3.01 -0.19
CA CYS A 145 -17.63 1.61 -0.55
C CYS A 145 -16.96 1.37 -1.90
N VAL A 146 -15.97 0.48 -1.93
CA VAL A 146 -15.39 -0.02 -3.18
C VAL A 146 -16.12 -1.31 -3.54
N PHE A 147 -16.83 -1.28 -4.65
CA PHE A 147 -17.34 -2.49 -5.29
C PHE A 147 -16.26 -3.00 -6.25
N ALA A 148 -15.68 -4.15 -5.97
CA ALA A 148 -14.88 -4.88 -6.96
C ALA A 148 -15.79 -5.89 -7.65
N CYS A 149 -15.94 -5.77 -8.99
CA CYS A 149 -16.61 -6.78 -9.81
C CYS A 149 -15.64 -7.88 -10.24
#